data_AF-A0A1E7LPQ5-F1
#
_entry.id   AF-A0A1E7LPQ5-F1
#
_cell.length_a   1.000
_cell.length_b   1.000
_cell.length_c   1.000
_cell.angle_alpha   90.00
_cell.angle_beta   90.00
_cell.angle_gamma   90.00
#
_symmetry.space_group_name_H-M   'P 1'
#
loop_
_entity.id
_entity.type
_entity.pdbx_description
1 polymer ?
#
loop_
_entity_poly.entity_id
_entity_poly.type
_entity_poly.pdbx_seq_one_letter_code
_entity_poly.pdbx_strand_id
1 'polypeptide(L)' 'MIRVVNEDQAPALGDVRRMAAGDVLVFRPSARSRPDFPRLWEAAGAASMRGAWVHWTAVDVDG' A
#
# COMPACT_ATOMS: atom_id res chain seq x y z
N MET A 1 0.74 7.09 10.10
CA MET A 1 0.43 7.85 8.86
C MET A 1 -0.32 6.98 7.87
N ILE A 2 -1.27 7.52 7.09
CA ILE A 2 -2.06 6.72 6.12
C ILE A 2 -1.54 6.94 4.69
N ARG A 3 -1.46 5.85 3.91
CA ARG A 3 -1.11 5.82 2.49
C ARG A 3 -2.08 4.92 1.73
N VAL A 4 -2.44 5.32 0.52
CA VAL A 4 -3.37 4.59 -0.35
C VAL A 4 -2.64 4.21 -1.64
N VAL A 5 -2.90 3.00 -2.13
CA VAL A 5 -2.46 2.48 -3.42
C VAL A 5 -3.69 2.17 -4.26
N ASN A 6 -3.77 2.75 -5.47
CA ASN A 6 -4.76 2.46 -6.51
C ASN A 6 -4.04 2.38 -7.88
N GLU A 7 -4.77 2.28 -8.98
CA GLU A 7 -4.12 2.14 -10.31
C GLU A 7 -3.20 3.32 -10.67
N ASP A 8 -3.58 4.56 -10.36
CA ASP A 8 -2.84 5.75 -10.77
C ASP A 8 -1.83 6.24 -9.71
N GLN A 9 -2.10 5.96 -8.45
CA GLN A 9 -1.39 6.51 -7.30
C GLN A 9 -0.81 5.42 -6.42
N ALA A 10 0.48 5.55 -6.12
CA ALA A 10 1.15 4.78 -5.08
C ALA A 10 2.24 5.63 -4.41
N PRO A 11 2.55 5.37 -3.13
CA PRO A 11 3.74 5.94 -2.49
C PRO A 11 5.01 5.38 -3.13
N ALA A 12 6.13 6.09 -2.99
CA ALA A 12 7.41 5.56 -3.41
C ALA A 12 7.72 4.23 -2.67
N LEU A 13 8.34 3.27 -3.36
CA LEU A 13 8.68 1.97 -2.76
C LEU A 13 9.55 2.12 -1.49
N GLY A 14 10.45 3.10 -1.47
CA GLY A 14 11.28 3.42 -0.30
C GLY A 14 10.47 3.93 0.90
N ASP A 15 9.32 4.57 0.65
CA ASP A 15 8.43 5.07 1.71
C ASP A 15 7.62 3.92 2.28
N VAL A 16 7.06 3.06 1.41
CA VAL A 16 6.38 1.83 1.82
C VAL A 16 7.34 0.98 2.67
N ARG A 17 8.56 0.78 2.15
CA ARG A 17 9.65 0.13 2.88
C ARG A 17 10.15 0.90 4.10
N ARG A 18 9.58 2.03 4.52
CA ARG A 18 9.91 2.67 5.82
C ARG A 18 8.73 2.71 6.81
N MET A 19 7.52 2.38 6.37
CA MET A 19 6.33 2.32 7.22
C MET A 19 6.48 1.31 8.37
N ALA A 20 6.07 1.69 9.58
CA ALA A 20 6.21 0.86 10.77
C ALA A 20 4.94 0.91 11.64
N ALA A 21 5.03 0.44 12.89
CA ALA A 21 3.95 0.53 13.85
C ALA A 21 3.32 1.94 13.91
N GLY A 22 2.00 2.00 13.77
CA GLY A 22 1.24 3.26 13.70
C GLY A 22 1.01 3.80 12.27
N ASP A 23 1.60 3.16 11.25
CA ASP A 23 1.32 3.46 9.85
C ASP A 23 0.28 2.50 9.25
N VAL A 24 -0.45 2.99 8.26
CA VAL A 24 -1.51 2.26 7.56
C VAL A 24 -1.29 2.37 6.05
N LEU A 25 -1.21 1.23 5.38
CA LEU A 25 -1.17 1.11 3.93
C LEU A 25 -2.46 0.44 3.45
N VAL A 26 -3.20 1.17 2.61
CA VAL A 26 -4.48 0.73 2.06
C VAL A 26 -4.30 0.38 0.59
N PHE A 27 -4.59 -0.86 0.23
CA PHE A 27 -4.69 -1.27 -1.16
C PHE A 27 -6.14 -1.22 -1.62
N ARG A 28 -6.40 -0.42 -2.66
CA ARG A 28 -7.67 -0.47 -3.40
C ARG A 28 -7.69 -1.65 -4.39
N PRO A 29 -8.88 -2.14 -4.81
CA PRO A 29 -8.99 -3.21 -5.79
C PRO A 29 -8.19 -2.94 -7.07
N SER A 30 -8.26 -1.70 -7.57
CA SER A 30 -7.54 -1.20 -8.76
C SER A 30 -6.01 -1.25 -8.65
N ALA A 31 -5.44 -1.35 -7.45
CA ALA A 31 -3.98 -1.43 -7.26
C ALA A 31 -3.31 -2.59 -7.99
N ARG A 32 -4.05 -3.69 -8.23
CA ARG A 32 -3.53 -4.88 -8.94
C ARG A 32 -3.26 -4.63 -10.42
N SER A 33 -3.86 -3.59 -11.00
CA SER A 33 -3.64 -3.19 -12.39
C SER A 33 -2.29 -2.49 -12.59
N ARG A 34 -1.61 -2.08 -11.50
CA ARG A 34 -0.33 -1.39 -11.62
C ARG A 34 0.78 -2.32 -12.11
N PRO A 35 1.65 -1.87 -13.03
CA PRO A 35 2.78 -2.67 -13.51
C PRO A 35 3.84 -2.93 -12.43
N ASP A 36 3.94 -2.05 -11.43
CA ASP A 36 4.85 -2.17 -10.29
C ASP A 36 4.20 -2.86 -9.07
N PHE A 37 2.97 -3.37 -9.19
CA PHE A 37 2.24 -3.99 -8.08
C PHE A 37 3.04 -5.09 -7.35
N PRO A 38 3.74 -6.03 -8.03
CA PRO A 38 4.53 -7.04 -7.33
C PRO A 38 5.58 -6.45 -6.38
N ARG A 39 6.23 -5.34 -6.78
CA ARG A 39 7.24 -4.65 -5.98
C ARG A 39 6.60 -3.90 -4.81
N LEU A 40 5.42 -3.31 -5.03
CA LEU A 40 4.64 -2.66 -3.97
C LEU A 40 4.17 -3.68 -2.93
N TRP A 41 3.73 -4.86 -3.37
CA TRP A 41 3.31 -5.95 -2.49
C TRP A 41 4.47 -6.49 -1.64
N GLU A 42 5.64 -6.67 -2.25
CA GLU A 42 6.86 -7.04 -1.53
C GLU A 42 7.23 -5.99 -0.46
N ALA A 43 7.21 -4.70 -0.83
CA ALA A 43 7.46 -3.61 0.10
C ALA A 43 6.43 -3.55 1.25
N ALA A 44 5.16 -3.83 0.94
CA ALA A 44 4.09 -3.90 1.94
C ALA A 44 4.31 -5.06 2.93
N GLY A 45 4.80 -6.21 2.44
CA GLY A 45 5.20 -7.33 3.31
C GLY A 45 6.27 -6.90 4.32
N ALA A 46 7.32 -6.22 3.86
CA ALA A 46 8.36 -5.68 4.74
C ALA A 46 7.81 -4.63 5.74
N ALA A 47 6.89 -3.77 5.32
CA ALA A 47 6.22 -2.81 6.19
C ALA A 47 5.40 -3.52 7.28
N SER A 48 4.64 -4.55 6.90
CA SER A 48 3.84 -5.35 7.82
C SER A 48 4.68 -6.04 8.89
N MET A 49 5.85 -6.58 8.52
CA MET A 49 6.79 -7.18 9.46
C MET A 49 7.32 -6.18 10.51
N ARG A 50 7.25 -4.87 10.25
CA ARG A 50 7.60 -3.81 11.22
C ARG A 50 6.40 -3.23 11.96
N GLY A 51 5.24 -3.86 11.84
CA GLY A 51 4.03 -3.47 12.54
C GLY A 51 3.18 -2.44 11.80
N ALA A 52 3.48 -2.09 10.55
CA ALA A 52 2.55 -1.30 9.75
C ALA A 52 1.28 -2.12 9.49
N TRP A 53 0.12 -1.48 9.54
CA TRP A 53 -1.14 -2.13 9.20
C TRP A 53 -1.35 -2.10 7.69
N VAL A 54 -1.40 -3.27 7.05
CA VAL A 54 -1.64 -3.41 5.61
C VAL A 54 -3.04 -4.00 5.43
N HIS A 55 -3.92 -3.29 4.75
CA HIS A 55 -5.29 -3.76 4.52
C HIS A 55 -5.75 -3.54 3.07
N TRP A 56 -6.69 -4.38 2.64
CA TRP A 56 -7.43 -4.21 1.39
C TRP A 56 -8.77 -3.54 1.67
N THR A 57 -9.18 -2.58 0.82
CA THR A 57 -10.56 -2.09 0.81
C THR A 57 -11.39 -2.85 -0.23
N ALA A 58 -12.68 -3.01 0.05
CA ALA A 58 -13.65 -3.62 -0.85
C ALA A 58 -14.22 -2.63 -1.88
N VAL A 59 -13.99 -1.33 -1.69
CA VAL A 59 -14.55 -0.27 -2.54
C VAL A 59 -13.47 0.69 -3.01
N ASP A 60 -13.52 1.04 -4.30
CA ASP A 60 -12.88 2.22 -4.85
C ASP A 60 -13.80 3.42 -4.54
N VAL A 61 -13.52 4.13 -3.45
CA VAL A 61 -14.17 5.43 -3.20
C VAL A 61 -13.41 6.48 -3.97
N ASP A 62 -13.83 6.71 -5.21
CA ASP A 62 -13.46 7.89 -5.96
C ASP A 62 -14.34 9.04 -5.50
N GLY A 63 -13.71 10.08 -4.96
CA GLY A 63 -14.32 11.37 -4.66
C GLY A 63 -13.80 12.38 -5.65
#